data_AF-A0A358M9Q3-F1
#
_entry.id   AF-A0A358M9Q3-F1
#
_cell.length_a   1.000
_cell.length_b   1.000
_cell.length_c   1.000
_cell.angle_alpha   90.00
_cell.angle_beta   90.00
_cell.angle_gamma   90.00
#
_symmetry.space_group_name_H-M   'P 1'
#
loop_
_entity.id
_entity.type
_entity.pdbx_description
1 polymer ?
#
loop_
_entity_poly.entity_id
_entity_poly.type
_entity_poly.pdbx_seq_one_letter_code
_entity_poly.pdbx_strand_id
1 'polypeptide(L)'
;MEMKKLLGKKKRFLFCAVLALCISVCPIYASAVTFEGEEAGTKIAELSDLMEEWYFYAGLGETIAEIADDGGNGNVLLLDKYVHMSSEKTLDTPYTFETVFRTTEKPTWMLGIFIRSGIVKDPLFPNFEVDAYDGANGSMGLGGSGMTIAIEEDGIDLRIKNYQDDSRRISTSICRLSYNGTFDATEYNKLVMKDDGKTVSFTLNDQLLATVEMSNPGTYDDGRAELPFEFYKTAVVKNAEGEILLSIDNARLVSENYCAGIGVRGDTPTYFKEITLEKAEDPSVTDPDPEPEPEPPVTDPEPPVETGDSSACAGTLALVFAAAAACTVLRRRRRAATEE
;
A
#
# COMPACT_ATOMS: atom_id res chain seq x y z
N MET A 1 50.62 16.47 21.85
CA MET A 1 50.07 15.85 20.61
C MET A 1 48.71 15.25 20.95
N GLU A 2 47.67 16.06 21.22
CA GLU A 2 46.39 15.53 21.70
C GLU A 2 45.14 16.35 21.34
N MET A 3 45.25 17.37 20.47
CA MET A 3 44.08 18.16 20.03
C MET A 3 43.54 17.80 18.64
N LYS A 4 44.20 16.90 17.88
CA LYS A 4 43.74 16.51 16.53
C LYS A 4 42.73 15.35 16.51
N LYS A 5 42.55 14.59 17.60
CA LYS A 5 41.60 13.46 17.64
C LYS A 5 40.18 13.84 18.09
N LEU A 6 39.98 14.97 18.77
CA LEU A 6 38.64 15.40 19.22
C LEU A 6 37.81 16.10 18.14
N LEU A 7 38.44 16.78 17.16
CA LEU A 7 37.72 17.47 16.08
C LEU A 7 37.10 16.52 15.04
N GLY A 8 37.64 15.31 14.87
CA GLY A 8 37.14 14.32 13.91
C GLY A 8 35.86 13.60 14.34
N LYS A 9 35.62 13.47 15.65
CA LYS A 9 34.41 12.81 16.18
C LYS A 9 33.18 13.73 16.18
N LYS A 10 33.36 15.04 16.44
CA LYS A 10 32.24 16.01 16.41
C LYS A 10 31.69 16.28 15.01
N LYS A 11 32.54 16.24 13.96
CA LYS A 11 32.06 16.36 12.56
C LYS A 11 31.30 15.13 12.05
N ARG A 12 31.63 13.92 12.53
CA ARG A 12 30.88 12.70 12.19
C ARG A 12 29.52 12.65 12.89
N PHE A 13 29.42 13.14 14.12
CA PHE A 13 28.13 13.23 14.83
C PHE A 13 27.19 14.27 14.21
N LEU A 14 27.73 15.40 13.72
CA LEU A 14 26.93 16.43 13.06
C LEU A 14 26.45 15.98 11.67
N PHE A 15 27.23 15.14 10.96
CA PHE A 15 26.79 14.56 9.68
C PHE A 15 25.69 13.50 9.86
N CYS A 16 25.71 12.71 10.93
CA CYS A 16 24.63 11.77 11.24
C CYS A 16 23.35 12.48 11.73
N ALA A 17 23.48 13.62 12.41
CA ALA A 17 22.32 14.39 12.87
C ALA A 17 21.64 15.19 11.73
N VAL A 18 22.38 15.58 10.69
CA VAL A 18 21.81 16.26 9.52
C VAL A 18 21.22 15.26 8.51
N LEU A 19 21.75 14.04 8.41
CA LEU A 19 21.13 12.97 7.60
C LEU A 19 19.83 12.43 8.20
N ALA A 20 19.65 12.55 9.51
CA ALA A 20 18.41 12.19 10.22
C ALA A 20 17.34 13.30 10.20
N LEU A 21 17.64 14.49 9.68
CA LEU A 21 16.73 15.65 9.65
C LEU A 21 16.34 16.07 8.22
N CYS A 22 16.62 15.22 7.23
CA CYS A 22 16.10 15.32 5.87
C CYS A 22 15.10 14.20 5.56
N ILE A 23 14.32 13.78 6.57
CA ILE A 23 13.00 13.22 6.28
C ILE A 23 12.18 14.44 5.86
N SER A 24 12.23 14.77 4.57
CA SER A 24 11.16 15.54 3.95
C SER A 24 9.88 14.87 4.40
N VAL A 25 9.09 15.60 5.19
CA VAL A 25 7.72 15.21 5.50
C VAL A 25 6.99 15.31 4.17
N CYS A 26 7.12 14.28 3.34
CA CYS A 26 6.19 14.03 2.26
C CYS A 26 4.83 13.94 2.97
N PRO A 27 3.86 14.78 2.62
CA PRO A 27 2.49 14.56 3.05
C PRO A 27 2.13 13.11 2.75
N ILE A 28 1.79 12.35 3.79
CA ILE A 28 1.27 11.00 3.64
C ILE A 28 -0.24 11.18 3.62
N TYR A 29 -0.86 10.97 2.47
CA TYR A 29 -2.30 10.75 2.41
C TYR A 29 -2.54 9.27 2.71
N ALA A 30 -3.23 9.03 3.82
CA ALA A 30 -3.76 7.74 4.17
C ALA A 30 -5.25 7.73 3.83
N SER A 31 -5.68 6.85 2.94
CA SER A 31 -7.08 6.48 2.81
C SER A 31 -7.28 5.19 3.59
N ALA A 32 -7.54 5.32 4.89
CA ALA A 32 -7.99 4.20 5.71
C ALA A 32 -9.48 4.03 5.46
N VAL A 33 -9.87 2.89 4.88
CA VAL A 33 -11.28 2.57 4.64
C VAL A 33 -11.77 1.67 5.76
N THR A 34 -12.65 2.23 6.60
CA THR A 34 -13.40 1.49 7.62
C THR A 34 -14.84 1.30 7.17
N PHE A 35 -15.50 0.25 7.62
CA PHE A 35 -16.89 -0.06 7.25
C PHE A 35 -17.90 0.32 8.34
N GLU A 36 -17.48 1.11 9.34
CA GLU A 36 -18.36 1.60 10.38
C GLU A 36 -19.45 2.50 9.79
N GLY A 37 -20.72 2.14 10.02
CA GLY A 37 -21.88 2.89 9.53
C GLY A 37 -22.42 2.43 8.19
N GLU A 38 -21.72 1.55 7.48
CA GLU A 38 -22.26 0.86 6.30
C GLU A 38 -23.37 -0.11 6.70
N GLU A 39 -24.39 -0.30 5.87
CA GLU A 39 -25.47 -1.25 6.14
C GLU A 39 -25.08 -2.69 5.76
N ALA A 40 -25.52 -3.68 6.55
CA ALA A 40 -25.30 -5.08 6.21
C ALA A 40 -26.05 -5.46 4.92
N GLY A 41 -25.36 -6.18 4.03
CA GLY A 41 -25.83 -6.54 2.70
C GLY A 41 -25.40 -5.58 1.59
N THR A 42 -24.81 -4.42 1.92
CA THR A 42 -24.23 -3.51 0.92
C THR A 42 -23.13 -4.22 0.14
N LYS A 43 -23.25 -4.25 -1.19
CA LYS A 43 -22.27 -4.94 -2.05
C LYS A 43 -20.97 -4.16 -2.12
N ILE A 44 -19.83 -4.86 -2.23
CA ILE A 44 -18.52 -4.22 -2.32
C ILE A 44 -18.45 -3.15 -3.43
N ALA A 45 -19.11 -3.38 -4.56
CA ALA A 45 -19.13 -2.46 -5.70
C ALA A 45 -19.86 -1.14 -5.41
N GLU A 46 -20.62 -1.06 -4.32
CA GLU A 46 -21.35 0.14 -3.87
C GLU A 46 -20.54 0.97 -2.87
N LEU A 47 -19.42 0.45 -2.36
CA LEU A 47 -18.54 1.12 -1.39
C LEU A 47 -17.60 2.11 -2.10
N SER A 48 -18.08 3.33 -2.36
CA SER A 48 -17.34 4.34 -3.14
C SER A 48 -15.93 4.60 -2.63
N ASP A 49 -15.76 4.66 -1.31
CA ASP A 49 -14.50 5.03 -0.67
C ASP A 49 -13.45 3.90 -0.82
N LEU A 50 -13.91 2.64 -0.82
CA LEU A 50 -13.04 1.50 -1.14
C LEU A 50 -12.71 1.44 -2.62
N MET A 51 -13.71 1.64 -3.49
CA MET A 51 -13.58 1.51 -4.94
C MET A 51 -12.82 2.66 -5.61
N GLU A 52 -12.52 3.75 -4.89
CA GLU A 52 -11.62 4.80 -5.36
C GLU A 52 -10.17 4.31 -5.52
N GLU A 53 -9.74 3.37 -4.68
CA GLU A 53 -8.36 2.86 -4.69
C GLU A 53 -8.24 1.39 -5.06
N TRP A 54 -9.35 0.66 -5.13
CA TRP A 54 -9.36 -0.79 -5.32
C TRP A 54 -10.29 -1.21 -6.45
N TYR A 55 -9.82 -2.13 -7.28
CA TYR A 55 -10.65 -2.91 -8.19
C TYR A 55 -11.07 -4.23 -7.54
N PHE A 56 -12.32 -4.58 -7.75
CA PHE A 56 -12.89 -5.87 -7.37
C PHE A 56 -13.08 -6.76 -8.59
N TYR A 57 -12.76 -8.05 -8.43
CA TYR A 57 -12.95 -9.09 -9.42
C TYR A 57 -13.63 -10.29 -8.78
N ALA A 58 -14.78 -10.68 -9.35
CA ALA A 58 -15.39 -11.97 -9.06
C ALA A 58 -14.64 -13.07 -9.82
N GLY A 59 -14.29 -14.16 -9.13
CA GLY A 59 -13.68 -15.32 -9.74
C GLY A 59 -14.69 -16.22 -10.46
N LEU A 60 -14.18 -17.29 -11.08
CA LEU A 60 -15.02 -18.32 -11.68
C LEU A 60 -15.66 -19.21 -10.60
N GLY A 61 -16.82 -18.78 -10.10
CA GLY A 61 -17.60 -19.51 -9.10
C GLY A 61 -18.63 -18.63 -8.38
N GLU A 62 -19.20 -19.15 -7.30
CA GLU A 62 -19.92 -18.31 -6.34
C GLU A 62 -18.96 -17.27 -5.75
N THR A 63 -19.46 -16.07 -5.48
CA THR A 63 -18.66 -14.97 -4.95
C THR A 63 -19.51 -14.22 -3.94
N ILE A 64 -18.95 -13.99 -2.74
CA ILE A 64 -19.58 -13.16 -1.71
C ILE A 64 -18.59 -12.05 -1.39
N ALA A 65 -18.99 -10.81 -1.66
CA ALA A 65 -18.22 -9.61 -1.38
C ALA A 65 -19.18 -8.48 -1.00
N GLU A 66 -19.42 -8.34 0.31
CA GLU A 66 -20.44 -7.46 0.85
C GLU A 66 -20.15 -7.10 2.30
N ILE A 67 -20.83 -6.07 2.81
CA ILE A 67 -20.82 -5.75 4.22
C ILE A 67 -21.65 -6.79 4.98
N ALA A 68 -21.09 -7.35 6.04
CA ALA A 68 -21.75 -8.30 6.92
C ALA A 68 -21.78 -7.76 8.36
N ASP A 69 -22.84 -8.09 9.09
CA ASP A 69 -22.91 -7.89 10.54
C ASP A 69 -22.07 -8.96 11.24
N ASP A 70 -20.98 -8.53 11.89
CA ASP A 70 -20.12 -9.38 12.72
C ASP A 70 -20.43 -9.26 14.22
N GLY A 71 -21.70 -9.06 14.55
CA GLY A 71 -22.21 -9.02 15.91
C GLY A 71 -21.56 -7.90 16.73
N GLY A 72 -20.87 -8.28 17.80
CA GLY A 72 -20.19 -7.32 18.70
C GLY A 72 -19.07 -6.51 18.04
N ASN A 73 -18.64 -6.90 16.84
CA ASN A 73 -17.60 -6.22 16.07
C ASN A 73 -18.14 -5.17 15.10
N GLY A 74 -19.46 -5.05 14.97
CA GLY A 74 -20.11 -4.15 14.01
C GLY A 74 -20.08 -4.68 12.57
N ASN A 75 -20.36 -3.78 11.64
CA ASN A 75 -20.41 -4.11 10.21
C ASN A 75 -19.01 -4.06 9.60
N VAL A 76 -18.67 -5.08 8.82
CA VAL A 76 -17.33 -5.34 8.28
C VAL A 76 -17.43 -5.87 6.87
N LEU A 77 -16.37 -5.71 6.06
CA LEU A 77 -16.34 -6.29 4.72
C LEU A 77 -16.11 -7.81 4.81
N LEU A 78 -17.06 -8.59 4.31
CA LEU A 78 -16.96 -10.03 4.14
C LEU A 78 -16.52 -10.35 2.71
N LEU A 79 -15.44 -11.11 2.60
CA LEU A 79 -14.99 -11.75 1.37
C LEU A 79 -15.04 -13.27 1.55
N ASP A 80 -15.74 -13.98 0.67
CA ASP A 80 -15.85 -15.45 0.71
C ASP A 80 -15.97 -16.03 -0.71
N LYS A 81 -15.68 -17.33 -0.83
CA LYS A 81 -15.68 -18.12 -2.07
C LYS A 81 -14.56 -17.77 -3.03
N TYR A 82 -14.76 -16.84 -3.93
CA TYR A 82 -13.84 -16.60 -5.04
C TYR A 82 -13.75 -15.10 -5.32
N VAL A 83 -13.06 -14.39 -4.43
CA VAL A 83 -12.89 -12.94 -4.49
C VAL A 83 -11.44 -12.59 -4.72
N HIS A 84 -11.22 -11.60 -5.59
CA HIS A 84 -9.95 -10.91 -5.68
C HIS A 84 -10.16 -9.39 -5.69
N MET A 85 -9.25 -8.69 -5.00
CA MET A 85 -9.14 -7.24 -5.00
C MET A 85 -7.71 -6.84 -5.27
N SER A 86 -7.50 -5.78 -6.05
CA SER A 86 -6.18 -5.19 -6.26
C SER A 86 -6.24 -3.67 -6.31
N SER A 87 -5.14 -3.00 -5.94
CA SER A 87 -5.06 -1.55 -6.03
C SER A 87 -5.21 -1.05 -7.47
N GLU A 88 -5.93 0.06 -7.65
CA GLU A 88 -6.34 0.64 -8.95
C GLU A 88 -5.15 1.09 -9.80
N LYS A 89 -4.13 1.63 -9.14
CA LYS A 89 -2.95 2.21 -9.76
C LYS A 89 -1.75 1.32 -9.52
N THR A 90 -0.90 1.23 -10.54
CA THR A 90 0.48 0.78 -10.37
C THR A 90 1.13 1.63 -9.27
N LEU A 91 1.67 0.95 -8.28
CA LEU A 91 2.41 1.56 -7.20
C LEU A 91 3.86 1.67 -7.69
N ASP A 92 4.34 2.90 -7.84
CA ASP A 92 5.71 3.17 -8.29
C ASP A 92 6.52 3.92 -7.22
N THR A 93 5.87 4.32 -6.12
CA THR A 93 6.49 4.93 -4.94
C THR A 93 6.40 3.99 -3.74
N PRO A 94 7.27 4.18 -2.71
CA PRO A 94 7.13 3.51 -1.43
C PRO A 94 5.71 3.61 -0.88
N TYR A 95 5.22 2.53 -0.26
CA TYR A 95 3.86 2.48 0.26
C TYR A 95 3.76 1.57 1.49
N THR A 96 2.71 1.82 2.28
CA THR A 96 2.26 0.94 3.36
C THR A 96 0.91 0.36 2.96
N PHE A 97 0.80 -0.97 2.99
CA PHE A 97 -0.46 -1.67 2.84
C PHE A 97 -0.79 -2.35 4.18
N GLU A 98 -1.93 -1.99 4.76
CA GLU A 98 -2.42 -2.48 6.02
C GLU A 98 -3.81 -3.11 5.87
N THR A 99 -4.03 -4.20 6.62
CA THR A 99 -5.34 -4.83 6.77
C THR A 99 -5.58 -5.23 8.22
N VAL A 100 -6.83 -5.12 8.67
CA VAL A 100 -7.30 -5.68 9.94
C VAL A 100 -8.32 -6.76 9.61
N PHE A 101 -7.93 -8.02 9.77
CA PHE A 101 -8.70 -9.16 9.27
C PHE A 101 -8.90 -10.25 10.32
N ARG A 102 -9.91 -11.09 10.10
CA ARG A 102 -10.08 -12.39 10.77
C ARG A 102 -10.79 -13.37 9.85
N THR A 103 -10.77 -14.64 10.20
CA THR A 103 -11.52 -15.70 9.51
C THR A 103 -12.50 -16.38 10.47
N THR A 104 -13.46 -17.16 9.95
CA THR A 104 -14.38 -17.96 10.81
C THR A 104 -13.69 -19.19 11.41
N GLU A 105 -12.74 -19.73 10.67
CA GLU A 105 -11.95 -20.89 11.03
C GLU A 105 -10.51 -20.65 10.58
N LYS A 106 -9.60 -21.45 11.09
CA LYS A 106 -8.20 -21.38 10.72
C LYS A 106 -8.05 -21.63 9.21
N PRO A 107 -7.69 -20.61 8.42
CA PRO A 107 -7.67 -20.74 6.97
C PRO A 107 -6.53 -21.68 6.57
N THR A 108 -6.74 -22.35 5.45
CA THR A 108 -5.63 -22.94 4.70
C THR A 108 -5.06 -21.87 3.75
N TRP A 109 -4.10 -22.24 2.89
CA TRP A 109 -3.51 -21.49 1.76
C TRP A 109 -4.47 -20.71 0.82
N MET A 110 -5.76 -20.63 1.13
CA MET A 110 -6.84 -20.00 0.40
C MET A 110 -7.06 -18.51 0.70
N LEU A 111 -6.48 -17.97 1.77
CA LEU A 111 -6.38 -16.51 2.00
C LEU A 111 -4.96 -16.04 1.67
N GLY A 112 -4.85 -15.07 0.77
CA GLY A 112 -3.59 -14.43 0.41
C GLY A 112 -3.71 -12.91 0.42
N ILE A 113 -2.73 -12.25 1.05
CA ILE A 113 -2.58 -10.79 1.03
C ILE A 113 -1.28 -10.48 0.29
N PHE A 114 -1.37 -9.70 -0.78
CA PHE A 114 -0.34 -9.53 -1.80
C PHE A 114 0.39 -8.21 -1.68
N ILE A 115 1.69 -8.26 -1.93
CA ILE A 115 2.53 -7.08 -2.07
C ILE A 115 3.53 -7.27 -3.21
N ARG A 116 3.80 -6.19 -3.94
CA ARG A 116 4.60 -6.17 -5.17
C ARG A 116 4.11 -7.16 -6.23
N SER A 117 2.79 -7.27 -6.38
CA SER A 117 2.21 -8.18 -7.37
C SER A 117 2.11 -7.57 -8.74
N GLY A 118 2.45 -8.35 -9.76
CA GLY A 118 2.21 -7.99 -11.15
C GLY A 118 0.79 -8.35 -11.56
N ILE A 119 0.20 -7.49 -12.38
CA ILE A 119 -1.14 -7.69 -12.97
C ILE A 119 -1.01 -8.71 -14.10
N VAL A 120 -1.20 -9.99 -13.79
CA VAL A 120 -1.26 -11.09 -14.77
C VAL A 120 -2.71 -11.37 -15.10
N LYS A 121 -3.17 -11.10 -16.33
CA LYS A 121 -4.54 -11.44 -16.73
C LYS A 121 -4.69 -12.96 -16.87
N ASP A 122 -5.16 -13.61 -15.82
CA ASP A 122 -5.58 -15.01 -15.83
C ASP A 122 -7.12 -15.12 -15.92
N PRO A 123 -7.67 -16.05 -16.72
CA PRO A 123 -9.12 -16.21 -16.88
C PRO A 123 -9.88 -16.63 -15.61
N LEU A 124 -9.21 -17.29 -14.65
CA LEU A 124 -9.83 -17.73 -13.39
C LEU A 124 -9.80 -16.61 -12.36
N PHE A 125 -8.69 -15.88 -12.27
CA PHE A 125 -8.50 -14.76 -11.35
C PHE A 125 -7.51 -13.75 -11.95
N PRO A 126 -7.98 -12.57 -12.42
CA PRO A 126 -7.08 -11.51 -12.84
C PRO A 126 -6.12 -11.18 -11.70
N ASN A 127 -4.82 -11.18 -11.96
CA ASN A 127 -3.70 -10.85 -11.06
C ASN A 127 -3.30 -11.94 -10.06
N PHE A 128 -3.82 -13.16 -10.23
CA PHE A 128 -3.39 -14.34 -9.49
C PHE A 128 -2.67 -15.33 -10.42
N GLU A 129 -1.56 -15.87 -9.94
CA GLU A 129 -0.80 -16.92 -10.63
C GLU A 129 -0.90 -18.22 -9.83
N VAL A 130 -1.64 -19.18 -10.38
CA VAL A 130 -1.64 -20.56 -9.87
C VAL A 130 -0.60 -21.34 -10.65
N ASP A 131 0.52 -21.65 -10.01
CA ASP A 131 1.51 -22.56 -10.60
C ASP A 131 1.20 -24.00 -10.18
N ALA A 132 1.16 -24.92 -11.16
CA ALA A 132 1.09 -26.36 -10.90
C ALA A 132 2.52 -26.92 -10.85
N TYR A 133 3.32 -26.46 -9.87
CA TYR A 133 4.71 -26.87 -9.69
C TYR A 133 4.87 -27.98 -8.65
N ASP A 134 5.56 -29.05 -9.03
CA ASP A 134 5.92 -30.17 -8.14
C ASP A 134 7.35 -30.62 -8.49
N GLY A 135 8.31 -29.79 -8.09
CA GLY A 135 9.73 -29.98 -8.41
C GLY A 135 10.61 -29.69 -7.20
N ALA A 136 11.87 -30.14 -7.24
CA ALA A 136 12.76 -30.11 -6.07
C ALA A 136 13.11 -28.69 -5.55
N ASN A 137 12.93 -27.66 -6.39
CA ASN A 137 13.39 -26.29 -6.13
C ASN A 137 12.24 -25.33 -5.76
N GLY A 138 11.07 -25.85 -5.42
CA GLY A 138 9.94 -25.04 -4.98
C GLY A 138 8.67 -25.85 -4.79
N SER A 139 7.56 -25.16 -4.59
CA SER A 139 6.26 -25.76 -4.36
C SER A 139 5.18 -25.07 -5.19
N MET A 140 4.10 -25.80 -5.45
CA MET A 140 2.84 -25.21 -5.91
C MET A 140 2.38 -24.17 -4.89
N GLY A 141 1.97 -23.01 -5.37
CA GLY A 141 1.42 -21.96 -4.52
C GLY A 141 0.35 -21.12 -5.22
N LEU A 142 -0.61 -20.61 -4.44
CA LEU A 142 -1.46 -19.52 -4.90
C LEU A 142 -0.81 -18.18 -4.61
N GLY A 143 -0.97 -17.25 -5.55
CA GLY A 143 -0.73 -15.82 -5.34
C GLY A 143 -0.34 -15.13 -6.64
N GLY A 144 -0.41 -13.80 -6.69
CA GLY A 144 0.16 -13.04 -7.80
C GLY A 144 1.66 -13.29 -7.95
N SER A 145 2.28 -12.76 -9.02
CA SER A 145 3.73 -12.55 -9.01
C SER A 145 4.13 -11.71 -7.78
N GLY A 146 5.38 -11.72 -7.33
CA GLY A 146 5.76 -11.02 -6.10
C GLY A 146 5.64 -11.85 -4.83
N MET A 147 5.12 -11.21 -3.76
CA MET A 147 5.03 -11.77 -2.41
C MET A 147 3.59 -11.94 -1.96
N THR A 148 3.35 -13.02 -1.24
CA THR A 148 2.06 -13.29 -0.61
C THR A 148 2.28 -13.64 0.85
N ILE A 149 1.54 -12.98 1.73
CA ILE A 149 1.33 -13.47 3.09
C ILE A 149 0.14 -14.43 3.04
N ALA A 150 0.44 -15.72 3.26
CA ALA A 150 -0.56 -16.77 3.38
C ALA A 150 -0.84 -17.04 4.85
N ILE A 151 -2.12 -17.02 5.22
CA ILE A 151 -2.55 -17.37 6.57
C ILE A 151 -2.79 -18.88 6.59
N GLU A 152 -2.09 -19.57 7.49
CA GLU A 152 -2.16 -21.03 7.64
C GLU A 152 -2.75 -21.40 9.01
N GLU A 153 -3.03 -22.69 9.20
CA GLU A 153 -3.74 -23.18 10.37
C GLU A 153 -3.02 -22.88 11.70
N ASP A 154 -1.69 -22.88 11.65
CA ASP A 154 -0.80 -22.76 12.81
C ASP A 154 0.24 -21.63 12.66
N GLY A 155 0.01 -20.69 11.74
CA GLY A 155 0.92 -19.55 11.56
C GLY A 155 0.74 -18.81 10.25
N ILE A 156 1.81 -18.14 9.84
CA ILE A 156 1.83 -17.32 8.63
C ILE A 156 3.05 -17.68 7.80
N ASP A 157 2.82 -17.88 6.50
CA ASP A 157 3.88 -18.13 5.53
C ASP A 157 4.07 -16.89 4.65
N LEU A 158 5.33 -16.50 4.47
CA LEU A 158 5.73 -15.64 3.36
C LEU A 158 6.02 -16.52 2.14
N ARG A 159 5.28 -16.27 1.06
CA ARG A 159 5.46 -16.94 -0.22
C ARG A 159 6.06 -15.97 -1.22
N ILE A 160 7.10 -16.41 -1.91
CA ILE A 160 7.80 -15.63 -2.94
C ILE A 160 7.74 -16.40 -4.25
N LYS A 161 7.13 -15.82 -5.29
CA LYS A 161 7.18 -16.42 -6.63
C LYS A 161 8.62 -16.42 -7.14
N ASN A 162 9.02 -17.51 -7.78
CA ASN A 162 10.36 -17.69 -8.32
C ASN A 162 10.29 -18.28 -9.73
N TYR A 163 11.39 -18.13 -10.45
CA TYR A 163 11.59 -18.66 -11.78
C TYR A 163 12.34 -19.99 -11.72
N GLN A 164 11.91 -20.95 -12.52
CA GLN A 164 12.59 -22.23 -12.69
C GLN A 164 13.03 -22.38 -14.14
N ASP A 165 14.28 -22.73 -14.38
CA ASP A 165 14.76 -23.01 -15.75
C ASP A 165 14.37 -24.43 -16.17
N ASP A 166 13.07 -24.71 -16.14
CA ASP A 166 12.46 -25.98 -16.53
C ASP A 166 11.16 -25.74 -17.34
N SER A 167 10.44 -26.81 -17.68
CA SER A 167 9.22 -26.70 -18.49
C SER A 167 8.04 -26.05 -17.78
N ARG A 168 8.07 -25.92 -16.45
CA ARG A 168 7.02 -25.30 -15.64
C ARG A 168 7.27 -23.81 -15.43
N ARG A 169 8.53 -23.37 -15.50
CA ARG A 169 9.00 -21.97 -15.48
C ARG A 169 8.75 -21.17 -14.21
N ILE A 170 7.73 -21.52 -13.43
CA ILE A 170 7.23 -20.73 -12.32
C ILE A 170 6.96 -21.65 -11.13
N SER A 171 7.44 -21.24 -9.96
CA SER A 171 7.20 -21.93 -8.69
C SER A 171 7.11 -20.92 -7.55
N THR A 172 6.89 -21.42 -6.34
CA THR A 172 6.81 -20.64 -5.10
C THR A 172 7.84 -21.13 -4.08
N SER A 173 8.64 -20.22 -3.53
CA SER A 173 9.42 -20.45 -2.31
C SER A 173 8.54 -20.12 -1.10
N ILE A 174 8.51 -20.99 -0.10
CA ILE A 174 7.72 -20.82 1.13
C ILE A 174 8.66 -20.62 2.31
N CYS A 175 8.46 -19.55 3.07
CA CYS A 175 9.20 -19.22 4.28
C CYS A 175 8.22 -19.04 5.44
N ARG A 176 8.19 -20.00 6.36
CA ARG A 176 7.39 -19.89 7.60
C ARG A 176 7.93 -18.76 8.47
N LEU A 177 7.06 -17.83 8.83
CA LEU A 177 7.41 -16.72 9.71
C LEU A 177 7.12 -17.07 11.17
N SER A 178 8.03 -16.68 12.06
CA SER A 178 7.85 -16.90 13.49
C SER A 178 7.03 -15.78 14.11
N TYR A 179 5.95 -16.14 14.81
CA TYR A 179 5.15 -15.23 15.63
C TYR A 179 5.38 -15.53 17.10
N ASN A 180 5.60 -14.50 17.93
CA ASN A 180 5.85 -14.71 19.35
C ASN A 180 4.52 -14.78 20.09
N GLY A 181 4.13 -15.99 20.45
CA GLY A 181 2.87 -16.28 21.12
C GLY A 181 2.01 -17.24 20.31
N THR A 182 0.72 -17.27 20.61
CA THR A 182 -0.25 -18.08 19.86
C THR A 182 -0.88 -17.19 18.79
N PHE A 183 -0.71 -17.56 17.53
CA PHE A 183 -1.48 -16.96 16.44
C PHE A 183 -2.86 -17.59 16.37
N ASP A 184 -3.90 -16.76 16.34
CA ASP A 184 -5.28 -17.17 16.15
C ASP A 184 -5.92 -16.33 15.04
N ALA A 185 -6.12 -16.94 13.87
CA ALA A 185 -6.72 -16.27 12.71
C ALA A 185 -8.22 -15.93 12.92
N THR A 186 -8.87 -16.52 13.94
CA THR A 186 -10.28 -16.26 14.24
C THR A 186 -10.50 -14.97 15.04
N GLU A 187 -9.43 -14.44 15.64
CA GLU A 187 -9.40 -13.11 16.23
C GLU A 187 -8.99 -12.05 15.19
N TYR A 188 -9.29 -10.78 15.46
CA TYR A 188 -8.84 -9.70 14.58
C TYR A 188 -7.34 -9.49 14.69
N ASN A 189 -6.67 -9.64 13.55
CA ASN A 189 -5.24 -9.48 13.39
C ASN A 189 -4.94 -8.30 12.48
N LYS A 190 -3.96 -7.48 12.85
CA LYS A 190 -3.48 -6.36 12.05
C LYS A 190 -2.20 -6.76 11.33
N LEU A 191 -2.25 -6.84 10.01
CA LEU A 191 -1.08 -7.05 9.15
C LEU A 191 -0.69 -5.74 8.48
N VAL A 192 0.56 -5.33 8.66
CA VAL A 192 1.15 -4.15 8.03
C VAL A 192 2.33 -4.58 7.18
N MET A 193 2.30 -4.21 5.91
CA MET A 193 3.39 -4.44 4.97
C MET A 193 3.90 -3.10 4.46
N LYS A 194 5.18 -2.79 4.69
CA LYS A 194 5.79 -1.52 4.26
C LYS A 194 6.86 -1.80 3.22
N ASP A 195 6.71 -1.23 2.04
CA ASP A 195 7.65 -1.34 0.93
C ASP A 195 8.34 0.01 0.71
N ASP A 196 9.67 0.03 0.82
CA ASP A 196 10.49 1.22 0.53
C ASP A 196 11.04 1.25 -0.91
N GLY A 197 10.63 0.29 -1.74
CA GLY A 197 11.06 0.08 -3.11
C GLY A 197 12.17 -0.97 -3.25
N LYS A 198 12.91 -1.27 -2.17
CA LYS A 198 13.99 -2.28 -2.14
C LYS A 198 13.93 -3.22 -0.94
N THR A 199 13.21 -2.83 0.10
CA THR A 199 12.98 -3.60 1.32
C THR A 199 11.50 -3.61 1.60
N VAL A 200 10.96 -4.80 1.88
CA VAL A 200 9.61 -4.94 2.44
C VAL A 200 9.72 -5.42 3.88
N SER A 201 9.00 -4.78 4.79
CA SER A 201 8.82 -5.28 6.16
C SER A 201 7.41 -5.77 6.38
N PHE A 202 7.27 -6.85 7.15
CA PHE A 202 6.01 -7.50 7.50
C PHE A 202 5.83 -7.49 9.00
N THR A 203 4.79 -6.82 9.49
CA THR A 203 4.45 -6.72 10.91
C THR A 203 3.05 -7.28 11.14
N LEU A 204 2.89 -8.14 12.13
CA LEU A 204 1.61 -8.67 12.56
C LEU A 204 1.37 -8.34 14.03
N ASN A 205 0.24 -7.72 14.36
CA ASN A 205 -0.13 -7.34 15.74
C ASN A 205 1.02 -6.63 16.46
N ASP A 206 1.58 -5.59 15.82
CA ASP A 206 2.72 -4.79 16.28
C ASP A 206 4.06 -5.54 16.43
N GLN A 207 4.13 -6.82 16.06
CA GLN A 207 5.36 -7.60 16.02
C GLN A 207 5.93 -7.65 14.60
N LEU A 208 7.17 -7.19 14.41
CA LEU A 208 7.93 -7.43 13.18
C LEU A 208 8.17 -8.94 13.02
N LEU A 209 7.71 -9.51 11.91
CA LEU A 209 7.92 -10.92 11.58
C LEU A 209 9.16 -11.11 10.72
N ALA A 210 9.29 -10.31 9.67
CA ALA A 210 10.39 -10.40 8.73
C ALA A 210 10.61 -9.11 7.93
N THR A 211 11.82 -9.01 7.37
CA THR A 211 12.14 -8.09 6.29
C THR A 211 12.61 -8.88 5.07
N VAL A 212 12.35 -8.34 3.87
CA VAL A 212 12.79 -8.90 2.59
C VAL A 212 13.61 -7.86 1.88
N GLU A 213 14.91 -8.11 1.74
CA GLU A 213 15.79 -7.29 0.91
C GLU A 213 15.75 -7.79 -0.54
N MET A 214 15.47 -6.87 -1.45
CA MET A 214 15.29 -7.14 -2.88
C MET A 214 16.42 -6.49 -3.68
N SER A 215 17.01 -7.23 -4.60
CA SER A 215 18.08 -6.70 -5.45
C SER A 215 18.19 -7.45 -6.78
N ASN A 216 19.14 -7.05 -7.61
CA ASN A 216 19.42 -7.64 -8.93
C ASN A 216 18.21 -7.55 -9.88
N PRO A 217 17.83 -6.33 -10.33
CA PRO A 217 16.76 -6.15 -11.29
C PRO A 217 17.08 -6.85 -12.62
N GLY A 218 16.07 -7.44 -13.25
CA GLY A 218 16.19 -8.04 -14.58
C GLY A 218 14.94 -8.81 -14.98
N THR A 219 15.00 -9.45 -16.14
CA THR A 219 13.86 -10.18 -16.73
C THR A 219 14.10 -11.68 -16.76
N TYR A 220 13.02 -12.44 -16.95
CA TYR A 220 13.04 -13.86 -17.29
C TYR A 220 12.26 -14.10 -18.57
N ASP A 221 12.69 -15.10 -19.33
CA ASP A 221 11.83 -15.71 -20.35
C ASP A 221 10.96 -16.77 -19.67
N ASP A 222 9.75 -16.36 -19.28
CA ASP A 222 8.74 -17.24 -18.68
C ASP A 222 7.77 -17.85 -19.72
N GLY A 223 8.08 -17.71 -21.01
CA GLY A 223 7.31 -18.28 -22.11
C GLY A 223 5.99 -17.56 -22.41
N ARG A 224 5.70 -16.43 -21.76
CA ARG A 224 4.51 -15.62 -22.03
C ARG A 224 4.85 -14.42 -22.91
N ALA A 225 4.00 -14.17 -23.91
CA ALA A 225 4.27 -13.18 -24.95
C ALA A 225 4.09 -11.71 -24.51
N GLU A 226 3.40 -11.43 -23.39
CA GLU A 226 2.88 -10.08 -23.08
C GLU A 226 3.07 -9.61 -21.63
N LEU A 227 4.07 -10.07 -20.88
CA LEU A 227 4.31 -9.53 -19.53
C LEU A 227 5.76 -9.06 -19.36
N PRO A 228 6.07 -7.78 -19.66
CA PRO A 228 7.39 -7.22 -19.50
C PRO A 228 7.54 -6.69 -18.06
N PHE A 229 7.38 -7.55 -17.05
CA PHE A 229 7.79 -7.16 -15.71
C PHE A 229 9.31 -7.28 -15.63
N GLU A 230 9.95 -6.19 -15.25
CA GLU A 230 11.23 -6.31 -14.59
C GLU A 230 11.00 -6.84 -13.17
N PHE A 231 11.88 -7.72 -12.72
CA PHE A 231 11.83 -8.34 -11.41
C PHE A 231 13.13 -8.07 -10.66
N TYR A 232 13.04 -7.86 -9.34
CA TYR A 232 14.14 -8.16 -8.45
C TYR A 232 14.32 -9.68 -8.38
N LYS A 233 15.47 -10.14 -8.87
CA LYS A 233 15.82 -11.57 -8.97
C LYS A 233 16.34 -12.13 -7.66
N THR A 234 16.90 -11.28 -6.80
CA THR A 234 17.40 -11.70 -5.50
C THR A 234 16.45 -11.25 -4.41
N ALA A 235 16.07 -12.19 -3.54
CA ALA A 235 15.29 -11.93 -2.33
C ALA A 235 15.98 -12.58 -1.12
N VAL A 236 16.22 -11.78 -0.08
CA VAL A 236 16.78 -12.25 1.19
C VAL A 236 15.79 -11.92 2.30
N VAL A 237 15.17 -12.96 2.86
CA VAL A 237 14.25 -12.86 3.99
C VAL A 237 15.02 -12.96 5.29
N LYS A 238 14.84 -12.00 6.18
CA LYS A 238 15.42 -11.97 7.53
C LYS A 238 14.32 -11.91 8.59
N ASN A 239 14.50 -12.57 9.73
CA ASN A 239 13.63 -12.38 10.88
C ASN A 239 13.89 -11.03 11.58
N ALA A 240 13.16 -10.76 12.66
CA ALA A 240 13.30 -9.54 13.46
C ALA A 240 14.71 -9.37 14.07
N GLU A 241 15.41 -10.48 14.36
CA GLU A 241 16.77 -10.49 14.88
C GLU A 241 17.85 -10.29 13.79
N GLY A 242 17.46 -10.30 12.52
CA GLY A 242 18.34 -10.14 11.36
C GLY A 242 18.96 -11.45 10.85
N GLU A 243 18.55 -12.61 11.36
CA GLU A 243 18.94 -13.92 10.84
C GLU A 243 18.26 -14.18 9.49
N ILE A 244 19.03 -14.72 8.54
CA ILE A 244 18.51 -15.06 7.20
C ILE A 244 17.68 -16.35 7.30
N LEU A 245 16.39 -16.24 7.00
CA LEU A 245 15.46 -17.37 6.94
C LEU A 245 15.42 -18.01 5.55
N LEU A 246 15.51 -17.19 4.51
CA LEU A 246 15.48 -17.62 3.11
C LEU A 246 16.34 -16.68 2.27
N SER A 247 17.08 -17.23 1.31
CA SER A 247 17.83 -16.45 0.31
C SER A 247 17.72 -17.16 -1.04
N ILE A 248 17.18 -16.46 -2.03
CA ILE A 248 17.02 -16.98 -3.40
C ILE A 248 17.52 -15.95 -4.41
N ASP A 249 18.02 -16.42 -5.56
CA ASP A 249 18.56 -15.62 -6.66
C ASP A 249 17.78 -15.75 -7.98
N ASN A 250 16.62 -16.41 -7.89
CA ASN A 250 15.67 -16.64 -8.97
C ASN A 250 14.27 -16.06 -8.66
N ALA A 251 14.15 -15.09 -7.76
CA ALA A 251 12.88 -14.48 -7.38
C ALA A 251 12.20 -13.75 -8.56
N ARG A 252 10.87 -13.66 -8.51
CA ARG A 252 10.01 -12.92 -9.45
C ARG A 252 9.23 -11.84 -8.70
N LEU A 253 9.98 -10.95 -8.03
CA LEU A 253 9.45 -9.79 -7.30
C LEU A 253 9.36 -8.60 -8.24
N VAL A 254 8.15 -8.17 -8.60
CA VAL A 254 7.96 -7.11 -9.60
C VAL A 254 8.65 -5.81 -9.13
N SER A 255 9.55 -5.25 -9.94
CA SER A 255 10.36 -4.08 -9.55
C SER A 255 9.66 -2.75 -9.84
N GLU A 256 8.74 -2.72 -10.80
CA GLU A 256 7.99 -1.54 -11.26
C GLU A 256 6.56 -1.93 -11.66
N ASN A 257 5.63 -0.98 -11.64
CA ASN A 257 4.25 -1.23 -12.03
C ASN A 257 3.53 -2.33 -11.22
N TYR A 258 3.86 -2.46 -9.94
CA TYR A 258 3.29 -3.48 -9.07
C TYR A 258 2.00 -3.01 -8.38
N CYS A 259 1.23 -3.93 -7.81
CA CYS A 259 0.02 -3.67 -7.05
C CYS A 259 0.05 -4.33 -5.67
N ALA A 260 -0.79 -3.80 -4.78
CA ALA A 260 -1.25 -4.48 -3.58
C ALA A 260 -2.51 -5.28 -3.90
N GLY A 261 -2.78 -6.33 -3.13
CA GLY A 261 -3.93 -7.19 -3.40
C GLY A 261 -4.42 -7.98 -2.21
N ILE A 262 -5.65 -8.47 -2.31
CA ILE A 262 -6.26 -9.44 -1.40
C ILE A 262 -6.95 -10.48 -2.26
N GLY A 263 -6.87 -11.74 -1.87
CA GLY A 263 -7.74 -12.73 -2.47
C GLY A 263 -8.08 -13.87 -1.54
N VAL A 264 -9.31 -14.30 -1.72
CA VAL A 264 -9.98 -15.30 -0.90
C VAL A 264 -10.50 -16.37 -1.82
N ARG A 265 -10.19 -17.62 -1.47
CA ARG A 265 -10.61 -18.81 -2.16
C ARG A 265 -11.38 -19.74 -1.21
N GLY A 266 -12.28 -20.54 -1.77
CA GLY A 266 -12.90 -21.65 -1.07
C GLY A 266 -13.84 -21.18 0.04
N ASP A 267 -14.12 -22.09 0.97
CA ASP A 267 -15.23 -21.93 1.91
C ASP A 267 -14.78 -21.35 3.26
N THR A 268 -13.82 -20.41 3.23
CA THR A 268 -13.32 -19.73 4.43
C THR A 268 -13.70 -18.24 4.42
N PRO A 269 -14.86 -17.88 4.98
CA PRO A 269 -15.27 -16.49 5.09
C PRO A 269 -14.24 -15.67 5.84
N THR A 270 -13.79 -14.59 5.19
CA THR A 270 -12.77 -13.68 5.72
C THR A 270 -13.39 -12.29 5.89
N TYR A 271 -13.21 -11.72 7.08
CA TYR A 271 -13.78 -10.43 7.46
C TYR A 271 -12.66 -9.40 7.60
N PHE A 272 -12.86 -8.23 7.00
CA PHE A 272 -11.96 -7.09 7.06
C PHE A 272 -12.66 -5.94 7.78
N LYS A 273 -12.07 -5.47 8.89
CA LYS A 273 -12.51 -4.26 9.60
C LYS A 273 -11.99 -2.99 8.92
N GLU A 274 -10.77 -3.07 8.42
CA GLU A 274 -10.05 -1.95 7.85
C GLU A 274 -9.14 -2.44 6.73
N ILE A 275 -9.10 -1.67 5.64
CA ILE A 275 -8.15 -1.81 4.54
C ILE A 275 -7.56 -0.43 4.28
N THR A 276 -6.23 -0.31 4.37
CA THR A 276 -5.54 0.97 4.28
C THR A 276 -4.37 0.86 3.31
N LEU A 277 -4.32 1.77 2.34
CA LEU A 277 -3.21 1.90 1.40
C LEU A 277 -2.65 3.32 1.49
N GLU A 278 -1.43 3.46 1.99
CA GLU A 278 -0.76 4.76 2.13
C GLU A 278 0.41 4.83 1.16
N LYS A 279 0.44 5.84 0.29
CA LYS A 279 1.52 6.04 -0.68
C LYS A 279 2.40 7.19 -0.22
N ALA A 280 3.72 7.03 -0.28
CA ALA A 280 4.62 8.15 -0.12
C ALA A 280 4.46 9.09 -1.34
N GLU A 281 4.27 10.39 -1.09
CA GLU A 281 4.29 11.38 -2.16
C GLU A 281 5.63 11.37 -2.89
N ASP A 282 5.56 11.41 -4.23
CA ASP A 282 6.70 11.75 -5.06
C ASP A 282 6.96 13.26 -4.91
N PRO A 283 8.10 13.69 -4.33
CA PRO A 283 8.41 15.10 -4.13
C PRO A 283 8.56 15.89 -5.45
N SER A 284 8.50 15.24 -6.62
CA SER A 284 8.60 15.87 -7.93
C SER A 284 7.26 16.34 -8.52
N VAL A 285 6.12 15.95 -7.94
CA VAL A 285 4.79 16.41 -8.39
C VAL A 285 4.41 17.68 -7.61
N THR A 286 4.94 18.83 -8.05
CA THR A 286 4.33 20.12 -7.69
C THR A 286 3.07 20.31 -8.52
N ASP A 287 1.98 20.74 -7.87
CA ASP A 287 0.77 21.23 -8.55
C ASP A 287 1.16 22.18 -9.71
N PRO A 288 0.44 22.14 -10.85
CA PRO A 288 0.68 23.11 -11.91
C PRO A 288 0.53 24.53 -11.32
N ASP A 289 1.60 25.32 -11.47
CA ASP A 289 1.68 26.72 -11.06
C ASP A 289 0.37 27.43 -11.43
N PRO A 290 -0.33 28.10 -10.50
CA PRO A 290 -1.58 28.79 -10.81
C PRO A 290 -1.36 29.70 -12.01
N GLU A 291 -2.20 29.51 -13.04
CA GLU A 291 -2.23 30.33 -14.24
C GLU A 291 -2.22 31.82 -13.81
N PRO A 292 -1.30 32.65 -14.36
CA PRO A 292 -1.13 34.01 -13.88
C PRO A 292 -2.47 34.76 -13.94
N GLU A 293 -2.87 35.35 -12.82
CA GLU A 293 -4.08 36.17 -12.76
C GLU A 293 -4.03 37.22 -13.89
N PRO A 294 -5.14 37.42 -14.63
CA PRO A 294 -5.17 38.42 -15.69
C PRO A 294 -4.88 39.79 -15.08
N GLU A 295 -3.91 40.50 -15.68
CA GLU A 295 -3.52 41.83 -15.23
C GLU A 295 -4.75 42.76 -15.15
N PRO A 296 -4.90 43.54 -14.07
CA PRO A 296 -6.00 44.48 -13.95
C PRO A 296 -5.95 45.50 -15.11
N PRO A 297 -7.11 45.93 -15.64
CA PRO A 297 -7.15 46.89 -16.73
C PRO A 297 -6.47 48.18 -16.31
N VAL A 298 -5.54 48.66 -17.15
CA VAL A 298 -4.85 49.94 -16.99
C VAL A 298 -5.90 51.05 -16.96
N THR A 299 -6.13 51.63 -15.78
CA THR A 299 -6.90 52.86 -15.63
C THR A 299 -5.96 54.04 -15.84
N ASP A 300 -6.30 54.89 -16.81
CA ASP A 300 -5.64 56.18 -17.01
C ASP A 300 -5.70 57.03 -15.72
N PRO A 301 -4.63 57.79 -15.39
CA PRO A 301 -4.56 58.51 -14.13
C PRO A 301 -5.49 59.73 -14.11
N GLU A 302 -6.35 59.83 -13.10
CA GLU A 302 -6.96 61.10 -12.70
C GLU A 302 -5.89 62.07 -12.13
N PRO A 303 -6.04 63.39 -12.34
CA PRO A 303 -5.06 64.39 -11.94
C PRO A 303 -4.98 64.56 -10.40
N PRO A 304 -3.85 65.05 -9.87
CA PRO A 304 -3.54 64.96 -8.44
C PRO A 304 -4.29 66.00 -7.62
N VAL A 305 -4.79 65.59 -6.45
CA VAL A 305 -5.19 66.51 -5.38
C VAL A 305 -4.18 66.43 -4.23
N GLU A 306 -3.75 67.62 -3.82
CA GLU A 306 -2.69 67.95 -2.88
C GLU A 306 -2.84 67.38 -1.46
N THR A 307 -1.70 66.87 -0.98
CA THR A 307 -1.09 66.93 0.36
C THR A 307 -1.94 67.28 1.59
N GLY A 308 -1.88 66.38 2.57
CA GLY A 308 -2.11 66.64 3.98
C GLY A 308 -1.37 65.62 4.86
N ASP A 309 -0.18 66.00 5.35
CA ASP A 309 0.66 65.24 6.28
C ASP A 309 0.04 65.09 7.69
N SER A 310 0.17 63.91 8.30
CA SER A 310 0.60 63.68 9.70
C SER A 310 0.56 62.17 9.98
N SER A 311 1.71 61.50 10.11
CA SER A 311 2.56 61.38 11.32
C SER A 311 2.05 60.38 12.38
N ALA A 312 2.88 59.35 12.57
CA ALA A 312 3.18 58.61 13.80
C ALA A 312 2.28 57.44 14.27
N CYS A 313 2.88 56.25 14.08
CA CYS A 313 3.24 55.27 15.10
C CYS A 313 2.17 54.43 15.83
N ALA A 314 2.47 53.13 15.77
CA ALA A 314 2.39 52.15 16.84
C ALA A 314 1.02 51.52 17.16
N GLY A 315 0.92 50.25 16.77
CA GLY A 315 0.82 49.19 17.77
C GLY A 315 -0.57 48.64 18.06
N THR A 316 -0.72 47.37 17.70
CA THR A 316 -1.59 46.36 18.33
C THR A 316 -3.10 46.57 18.28
N LEU A 317 -3.77 45.78 17.44
CA LEU A 317 -4.97 45.06 17.89
C LEU A 317 -5.06 43.70 17.21
N ALA A 318 -5.14 42.67 18.04
CA ALA A 318 -5.40 41.30 17.67
C ALA A 318 -6.82 41.14 17.10
N LEU A 319 -6.99 40.22 16.15
CA LEU A 319 -8.26 39.53 15.96
C LEU A 319 -8.00 38.13 15.39
N VAL A 320 -8.20 37.16 16.28
CA VAL A 320 -8.39 35.74 16.00
C VAL A 320 -9.78 35.56 15.38
N PHE A 321 -9.93 34.50 14.58
CA PHE A 321 -11.14 33.92 13.95
C PHE A 321 -11.48 34.41 12.53
N ALA A 322 -11.20 33.55 11.53
CA ALA A 322 -12.22 32.69 10.89
C ALA A 322 -11.66 32.08 9.58
N ALA A 323 -11.25 30.81 9.61
CA ALA A 323 -10.99 30.02 8.41
C ALA A 323 -11.52 28.59 8.60
N ALA A 324 -12.84 28.45 8.59
CA ALA A 324 -13.51 27.14 8.52
C ALA A 324 -14.82 27.18 7.70
N ALA A 325 -15.00 28.16 6.80
CA ALA A 325 -16.24 28.31 6.04
C ALA A 325 -16.05 28.65 4.55
N ALA A 326 -14.90 28.32 3.95
CA ALA A 326 -14.66 28.57 2.51
C ALA A 326 -14.77 27.29 1.64
N CYS A 327 -14.53 26.09 2.19
CA CYS A 327 -14.52 24.87 1.38
C CYS A 327 -15.91 24.29 1.08
N THR A 328 -16.95 24.62 1.86
CA THR A 328 -18.30 24.07 1.65
C THR A 328 -19.11 24.85 0.59
N VAL A 329 -18.74 26.09 0.27
CA VAL A 329 -19.49 26.92 -0.69
C VAL A 329 -19.06 26.64 -2.15
N LEU A 330 -17.84 26.17 -2.39
CA LEU A 330 -17.37 25.84 -3.74
C LEU A 330 -17.86 24.48 -4.25
N ARG A 331 -18.18 23.51 -3.37
CA ARG A 331 -18.74 22.21 -3.79
C ARG A 331 -20.22 22.27 -4.20
N ARG A 332 -20.99 23.27 -3.77
CA ARG A 332 -22.40 23.42 -4.19
C ARG A 332 -22.60 24.11 -5.54
N ARG A 333 -21.60 24.81 -6.08
CA ARG A 333 -21.74 25.49 -7.38
C ARG A 333 -21.38 24.64 -8.60
N ARG A 334 -20.68 23.51 -8.43
CA ARG A 334 -20.38 22.58 -9.55
C ARG A 334 -21.51 21.59 -9.89
N ARG A 335 -22.51 21.43 -9.02
CA ARG A 335 -23.65 20.50 -9.28
C ARG A 335 -24.86 21.15 -9.93
N ALA A 336 -24.81 22.45 -10.23
CA ALA A 336 -25.91 23.20 -10.86
C ALA A 336 -25.61 23.66 -12.29
N ALA A 337 -24.55 23.16 -12.93
CA ALA A 337 -24.12 23.57 -14.27
C ALA A 337 -23.96 22.41 -15.27
N THR A 338 -24.57 21.25 -14.98
CA THR A 338 -24.64 20.09 -15.90
C THR A 338 -26.06 19.51 -15.96
N GLU A 339 -27.05 20.39 -15.95
CA GLU A 339 -28.38 20.13 -16.53
C GLU A 339 -28.74 21.33 -17.41
N GLU A 340 -28.31 21.27 -18.67
CA GLU A 340 -29.05 21.75 -19.85
C GLU A 340 -28.68 20.90 -21.07
#